data_AF-A0A9D8QK86-F1
#
_entry.id   AF-A0A9D8QK86-F1
#
_cell.length_a   1.000
_cell.length_b   1.000
_cell.length_c   1.000
_cell.angle_alpha   90.00
_cell.angle_beta   90.00
_cell.angle_gamma   90.00
#
_symmetry.space_group_name_H-M   'P 1'
#
loop_
_entity.id
_entity.type
_entity.pdbx_description
1 polymer ?
#
loop_
_entity_poly.entity_id
_entity_poly.type
_entity_poly.pdbx_seq_one_letter_code
_entity_poly.pdbx_strand_id
1 'polypeptide(L)' 'MSAVHEYRRVHEHVREYEVLARKTREEALRLVGSVVAPDDDLAAAYARATYDEERWIEMAIVPREAITFLWAPGEDLA' A
#
# COMPACT_ATOMS: atom_id res chain seq x y z
N MET A 1 -32.33 -9.89 17.04
CA MET A 1 -31.09 -10.68 16.96
C MET A 1 -30.42 -10.30 15.65
N SER A 2 -29.33 -9.53 15.71
CA SER A 2 -28.62 -9.08 14.50
C SER A 2 -27.78 -10.23 13.96
N ALA A 3 -27.93 -10.54 12.67
CA ALA A 3 -27.10 -11.51 11.99
C ALA A 3 -25.67 -10.96 11.93
N VAL A 4 -24.75 -11.61 12.63
CA VAL A 4 -23.32 -11.39 12.48
C VAL A 4 -22.98 -11.78 11.05
N HIS A 5 -22.73 -10.79 10.19
CA HIS A 5 -22.23 -11.06 8.85
C HIS A 5 -20.83 -11.62 8.99
N GLU A 6 -20.69 -12.92 8.72
CA GLU A 6 -19.41 -13.58 8.59
C GLU A 6 -18.79 -13.08 7.28
N TYR A 7 -17.87 -12.11 7.38
CA TYR A 7 -17.11 -11.65 6.24
C TYR A 7 -16.16 -12.77 5.80
N ARG A 8 -16.61 -13.61 4.88
CA ARG A 8 -15.76 -14.62 4.25
C ARG A 8 -14.66 -13.89 3.48
N ARG A 9 -13.41 -14.06 3.90
CA ARG A 9 -12.25 -13.63 3.11
C ARG A 9 -12.34 -14.28 1.74
N VAL A 10 -12.51 -13.46 0.70
CA VAL A 10 -12.67 -13.92 -0.69
C VAL A 10 -11.34 -14.46 -1.23
N HIS A 11 -10.23 -13.98 -0.68
CA HIS A 11 -8.88 -14.43 -1.02
C HIS A 11 -8.22 -15.03 0.22
N GLU A 12 -7.76 -16.27 0.11
CA GLU A 12 -7.01 -16.96 1.17
C GLU A 12 -5.63 -16.35 1.40
N HIS A 13 -5.05 -15.78 0.35
CA HIS A 13 -3.73 -15.15 0.38
C HIS A 13 -3.84 -13.71 -0.09
N VAL A 14 -3.40 -12.79 0.77
CA VAL A 14 -3.29 -11.37 0.48
C VAL A 14 -1.91 -10.90 0.93
N ARG A 15 -1.41 -9.84 0.29
CA ARG A 15 -0.15 -9.20 0.63
C ARG A 15 -0.36 -7.70 0.84
N GLU A 16 0.51 -7.10 1.64
CA GLU A 16 0.50 -5.67 1.90
C GLU A 16 1.39 -4.95 0.87
N TYR A 17 0.94 -3.80 0.41
CA TYR A 17 1.66 -2.93 -0.51
C TYR A 17 1.78 -1.55 0.10
N GLU A 18 2.97 -0.98 0.03
CA GLU A 18 3.18 0.44 0.25
C GLU A 18 2.75 1.23 -0.97
N VAL A 19 2.10 2.36 -0.75
CA VAL A 19 1.66 3.30 -1.79
C VAL A 19 2.50 4.56 -1.68
N LEU A 20 3.19 4.90 -2.76
CA LEU A 20 3.93 6.14 -2.91
C LEU A 20 3.26 7.04 -3.93
N ALA A 21 3.26 8.35 -3.71
CA ALA A 21 2.67 9.31 -4.65
C ALA A 21 3.37 10.67 -4.62
N ARG A 22 3.16 11.48 -5.66
CA ARG A 22 3.64 12.88 -5.76
C ARG A 22 2.68 13.76 -6.56
N LYS A 23 2.64 15.06 -6.25
CA LYS A 23 1.72 16.02 -6.88
C LYS A 23 2.39 16.80 -8.00
N THR A 24 3.70 16.99 -7.94
CA THR A 24 4.49 17.58 -9.03
C THR A 24 5.68 16.70 -9.41
N ARG A 25 6.29 16.96 -10.57
CA ARG A 25 7.45 16.19 -11.04
C ARG A 25 8.73 16.56 -10.30
N GLU A 26 8.79 17.75 -9.72
CA GLU A 26 9.94 18.18 -8.91
C GLU A 26 9.94 17.53 -7.52
N GLU A 27 8.79 17.06 -7.05
CA GLU A 27 8.67 16.37 -5.77
C GLU A 27 9.17 14.92 -5.85
N ALA A 28 9.78 14.47 -4.74
CA ALA A 28 10.07 13.06 -4.54
C ALA A 28 8.78 12.26 -4.34
N LEU A 29 8.79 10.98 -4.76
CA LEU A 29 7.76 10.03 -4.35
C LEU A 29 7.81 9.89 -2.83
N ARG A 30 6.69 10.15 -2.17
CA ARG A 30 6.54 9.99 -0.72
C ARG A 30 5.62 8.84 -0.41
N LEU A 31 5.89 8.13 0.68
CA LEU A 31 4.97 7.16 1.23
C LEU A 31 3.68 7.86 1.68
N VAL A 32 2.54 7.44 1.14
CA VAL A 32 1.23 8.02 1.48
C VAL A 32 0.34 7.06 2.26
N GLY A 33 0.69 5.76 2.29
CA GLY A 33 0.10 4.75 3.15
C GLY A 33 0.24 3.36 2.54
N SER A 34 -0.66 2.44 2.88
CA SER A 34 -0.61 1.05 2.40
C SER A 34 -1.98 0.49 2.04
N VAL A 35 -1.99 -0.56 1.22
CA VAL A 35 -3.20 -1.33 0.86
C VAL A 35 -2.92 -2.82 0.99
N VAL A 36 -3.96 -3.62 1.25
CA VAL A 36 -3.87 -5.09 1.27
C VAL A 36 -4.68 -5.62 0.09
N ALA A 37 -4.04 -6.42 -0.76
CA ALA A 37 -4.67 -6.95 -1.97
C ALA A 37 -4.13 -8.36 -2.29
N PRO A 38 -4.89 -9.17 -3.05
CA PRO A 38 -4.44 -10.50 -3.45
C PRO A 38 -3.36 -10.48 -4.54
N ASP A 39 -3.31 -9.43 -5.36
CA ASP A 39 -2.39 -9.29 -6.50
C ASP A 39 -2.11 -7.81 -6.81
N ASP A 40 -1.19 -7.57 -7.74
CA ASP A 40 -0.69 -6.22 -8.09
C ASP A 40 -1.77 -5.36 -8.76
N ASP A 41 -2.65 -5.98 -9.57
CA ASP A 41 -3.70 -5.27 -10.31
C ASP A 41 -4.78 -4.74 -9.35
N LEU A 42 -5.21 -5.58 -8.40
CA LEU A 42 -6.13 -5.17 -7.35
C LEU A 42 -5.49 -4.18 -6.37
N ALA A 43 -4.20 -4.32 -6.06
CA ALA A 43 -3.48 -3.33 -5.27
C ALA A 43 -3.51 -1.95 -5.94
N ALA A 44 -3.27 -1.89 -7.26
CA ALA A 44 -3.30 -0.65 -8.01
C ALA A 44 -4.71 -0.03 -8.03
N ALA A 45 -5.74 -0.86 -8.23
CA ALA A 45 -7.13 -0.42 -8.18
C ALA A 45 -7.51 0.13 -6.80
N TYR A 46 -7.15 -0.59 -5.73
CA TYR A 46 -7.42 -0.16 -4.35
C TYR A 46 -6.65 1.11 -4.01
N ALA A 47 -5.38 1.22 -4.37
CA ALA A 47 -4.60 2.43 -4.13
C ALA A 47 -5.24 3.64 -4.82
N ARG A 48 -5.67 3.51 -6.08
CA ARG A 48 -6.36 4.59 -6.80
C ARG A 48 -7.68 4.98 -6.16
N ALA A 49 -8.44 4.02 -5.64
CA ALA A 49 -9.73 4.30 -5.00
C ALA A 49 -9.57 4.90 -3.59
N THR A 50 -8.57 4.46 -2.83
CA THR A 50 -8.34 4.91 -1.45
C THR A 50 -7.68 6.28 -1.38
N TYR A 51 -6.81 6.61 -2.34
CA TYR A 51 -6.01 7.85 -2.33
C TYR A 51 -6.43 8.81 -3.44
N ASP A 52 -7.71 8.86 -3.82
CA ASP A 52 -8.20 9.73 -4.90
C ASP A 52 -8.37 11.22 -4.53
N GLU A 53 -8.25 11.54 -3.24
CA GLU A 53 -8.52 12.88 -2.68
C GLU A 53 -7.62 14.00 -3.21
N GLU A 54 -6.46 13.64 -3.75
CA GLU A 54 -5.43 14.57 -4.19
C GLU A 54 -5.16 14.42 -5.69
N ARG A 55 -4.68 15.50 -6.33
CA ARG A 55 -4.31 15.49 -7.75
C ARG A 55 -2.93 14.86 -7.97
N TRP A 56 -2.82 13.56 -7.72
CA TRP A 56 -1.60 12.82 -7.97
C TRP A 56 -1.29 12.77 -9.47
N ILE A 57 -0.07 13.15 -9.83
CA ILE A 57 0.41 12.98 -11.22
C ILE A 57 1.06 11.60 -11.42
N GLU A 58 1.44 10.96 -10.31
CA GLU A 58 2.08 9.66 -10.30
C GLU A 58 1.80 8.96 -8.96
N MET A 59 1.49 7.67 -9.05
CA MET A 59 1.39 6.76 -7.93
C MET A 59 2.18 5.49 -8.26
N ALA A 60 2.90 4.97 -7.28
CA ALA A 60 3.60 3.70 -7.35
C ALA A 60 3.14 2.80 -6.20
N ILE A 61 3.03 1.51 -6.47
CA ILE A 61 2.78 0.48 -5.46
C ILE A 61 4.00 -0.42 -5.35
N VAL A 62 4.37 -0.79 -4.13
CA VAL A 62 5.51 -1.66 -3.86
C VAL A 62 5.06 -2.72 -2.85
N PRO A 63 5.16 -4.03 -3.17
CA PRO A 63 4.91 -5.06 -2.17
C PRO A 63 5.80 -4.86 -0.94
N ARG A 64 5.24 -4.93 0.26
CA ARG A 64 5.98 -4.70 1.49
C ARG A 64 7.17 -5.66 1.63
N GLU A 65 7.02 -6.91 1.18
CA GLU A 65 8.10 -7.90 1.20
C GLU A 65 9.24 -7.62 0.21
N ALA A 66 9.03 -6.73 -0.77
CA ALA A 66 10.08 -6.30 -1.70
C ALA A 66 10.96 -5.19 -1.12
N ILE A 67 10.59 -4.59 0.02
CA ILE A 67 11.33 -3.50 0.65
C ILE A 67 12.44 -4.06 1.52
N THR A 68 13.69 -3.74 1.16
CA THR A 68 14.85 -4.03 2.00
C THR A 68 15.20 -2.81 2.83
N PHE A 69 14.99 -2.89 4.14
CA PHE A 69 15.38 -1.83 5.07
C PHE A 69 16.88 -1.90 5.35
N LEU A 70 17.53 -0.74 5.28
CA LEU A 70 18.93 -0.56 5.67
C LEU A 70 18.96 0.34 6.90
N TRP A 71 19.48 -0.20 8.00
CA TRP A 71 19.61 0.52 9.25
C TRP A 71 20.97 1.19 9.34
N ALA A 72 21.05 2.31 10.07
CA ALA A 72 22.35 2.87 10.42
C ALA A 72 23.12 1.86 11.29
N PRO A 73 24.46 1.87 11.25
CA PRO A 73 25.26 0.99 12.11
C PRO A 73 24.85 1.14 13.59
N GLY A 74 24.38 0.05 14.20
CA GLY A 74 23.94 0.03 15.60
C GLY A 74 22.44 0.26 15.83
N GLU A 75 21.64 0.40 14.78
CA GLU A 75 20.17 0.55 14.86
C GLU A 75 19.40 -0.67 14.32
N ASP A 76 19.87 -1.89 14.60
CA ASP A 76 19.04 -3.06 14.34
C ASP A 76 17.82 -3.05 15.28
N LEU A 77 16.62 -3.28 14.73
CA LEU A 77 15.39 -3.44 15.51
C LEU A 77 15.59 -4.61 16.50
N ALA A 78 15.47 -4.32 17.79
CA ALA A 78 15.46 -5.30 18.87
C ALA A 78 14.31 -6.32 18.75
#